data_AF-A0A1F8TS41-F1
#
_entry.id   AF-A0A1F8TS41-F1
#
_cell.length_a   1.000
_cell.length_b   1.000
_cell.length_c   1.000
_cell.angle_alpha   90.00
_cell.angle_beta   90.00
_cell.angle_gamma   90.00
#
_symmetry.space_group_name_H-M   'P 1'
#
loop_
_entity.id
_entity.type
_entity.pdbx_description
1 polymer ?
#
loop_
_entity_poly.entity_id
_entity_poly.type
_entity_poly.pdbx_seq_one_letter_code
_entity_poly.pdbx_strand_id
1 'polypeptide(L)'
;MIRHAAAQSPLEACGLLAGRGERVESTLPIANADQSPVRFRMDALEQLRAFDWMEARGLDLVGIFHSHPAGPSATSPTDIAEAVYPVVHIVLSRSGGEWRARGFWIEAGQSVEISLRME
;
A
#
# COMPACT_ATOMS: atom_id res chain seq x y z
N MET A 1 7.77 3.21 -3.52
CA MET A 1 7.26 1.87 -3.14
C MET A 1 8.37 0.83 -2.99
N ILE A 2 8.91 0.25 -4.07
CA ILE A 2 9.90 -0.85 -4.00
C ILE A 2 11.11 -0.55 -3.12
N ARG A 3 11.73 0.63 -3.27
CA ARG A 3 12.86 1.06 -2.43
C ARG A 3 12.52 1.05 -0.93
N HIS A 4 11.31 1.48 -0.58
CA HIS A 4 10.84 1.51 0.81
C HIS A 4 10.60 0.08 1.33
N ALA A 5 9.95 -0.78 0.55
CA ALA A 5 9.78 -2.20 0.90
C ALA A 5 11.11 -2.93 1.09
N ALA A 6 12.08 -2.68 0.21
CA ALA A 6 13.42 -3.24 0.34
C ALA A 6 14.13 -2.77 1.62
N ALA A 7 13.98 -1.50 1.99
CA ALA A 7 14.60 -0.92 3.18
C ALA A 7 13.95 -1.35 4.50
N GLN A 8 12.64 -1.65 4.51
CA GLN A 8 11.93 -2.11 5.72
C GLN A 8 12.03 -3.62 5.94
N SER A 9 12.33 -4.38 4.88
CA SER A 9 12.49 -5.84 4.96
C SER A 9 13.47 -6.24 6.09
N PRO A 10 13.12 -7.16 6.99
CA PRO A 10 12.06 -8.17 6.87
C PRO A 10 10.66 -7.74 7.36
N LEU A 11 10.47 -6.48 7.77
CA LEU A 11 9.16 -5.97 8.18
C LEU A 11 8.29 -5.61 6.97
N GLU A 12 6.97 -5.63 7.14
CA GLU A 12 6.07 -5.06 6.15
C GLU A 12 6.23 -3.54 6.12
N ALA A 13 6.47 -3.02 4.91
CA ALA A 13 6.38 -1.60 4.60
C ALA A 13 4.95 -1.23 4.25
N CYS A 14 4.54 0.01 4.51
CA CYS A 14 3.25 0.53 4.10
C CYS A 14 3.32 2.01 3.70
N GLY A 15 2.25 2.50 3.06
CA GLY A 15 2.08 3.93 2.82
C GLY A 15 0.88 4.23 1.93
N LEU A 16 0.68 5.52 1.68
CA LEU A 16 -0.42 6.05 0.88
C LEU A 16 0.05 6.46 -0.51
N LEU A 17 -0.86 6.40 -1.47
CA LEU A 17 -0.67 6.87 -2.83
C LEU A 17 -1.62 8.05 -3.05
N ALA A 18 -1.03 9.22 -3.30
CA ALA A 18 -1.74 10.45 -3.57
C ALA A 18 -1.80 10.70 -5.08
N GLY A 19 -2.92 11.22 -5.58
CA GLY A 19 -3.12 11.37 -7.01
C GLY A 19 -4.41 12.08 -7.40
N ARG A 20 -4.81 11.91 -8.67
CA ARG A 20 -6.05 12.44 -9.24
C ARG A 20 -6.68 11.39 -10.14
N GLY A 21 -7.95 11.07 -9.90
CA GLY A 21 -8.64 9.99 -10.61
C GLY A 21 -7.88 8.68 -10.46
N GLU A 22 -7.53 8.04 -11.57
CA GLU A 22 -6.81 6.76 -11.59
C GLU A 22 -5.27 6.91 -11.62
N ARG A 23 -4.75 8.14 -11.56
CA ARG A 23 -3.31 8.43 -11.68
C ARG A 23 -2.68 8.68 -10.31
N VAL A 24 -1.67 7.88 -9.96
CA VAL A 24 -0.79 8.14 -8.82
C VAL A 24 0.21 9.25 -9.19
N GLU A 25 0.26 10.31 -8.40
CA GLU A 25 1.21 11.42 -8.56
C GLU A 25 2.30 11.42 -7.49
N SER A 26 2.04 10.84 -6.31
CA SER A 26 3.00 10.79 -5.21
C SER A 26 2.82 9.54 -4.36
N THR A 27 3.96 9.00 -3.90
CA THR A 27 4.00 7.94 -2.89
C THR A 27 4.40 8.54 -1.56
N LEU A 28 3.62 8.30 -0.52
CA LEU A 28 3.87 8.76 0.84
C LEU A 28 4.12 7.53 1.74
N PRO A 29 5.38 7.11 1.92
CA PRO A 29 5.73 6.03 2.85
C PRO A 29 5.34 6.40 4.28
N ILE A 30 4.80 5.44 5.03
CA ILE A 30 4.42 5.60 6.43
C ILE A 30 5.01 4.45 7.23
N ALA A 31 5.51 4.75 8.43
CA ALA A 31 6.02 3.74 9.34
C ALA A 31 4.96 2.69 9.70
N ASN A 32 5.38 1.42 9.69
CA ASN A 32 4.58 0.35 10.26
C ASN A 32 4.71 0.38 11.79
N ALA A 33 3.70 0.91 12.47
CA ALA A 33 3.64 1.04 13.92
C ALA A 33 3.66 -0.29 14.66
N ASP A 34 3.24 -1.38 14.00
CA ASP A 34 3.29 -2.74 14.57
C ASP A 34 4.68 -3.39 14.43
N GLN A 35 5.59 -2.78 13.63
CA GLN A 35 6.91 -3.33 13.32
C GLN A 35 6.88 -4.83 13.00
N SER A 36 5.87 -5.26 12.23
CA SER A 36 5.56 -6.66 12.00
C SER A 36 5.97 -7.12 10.60
N PRO A 37 6.47 -8.36 10.44
CA PRO A 37 6.80 -8.95 9.14
C PRO A 37 5.60 -9.53 8.39
N VAL A 38 4.41 -9.56 9.00
CA VAL A 38 3.20 -10.24 8.47
C VAL A 38 1.92 -9.40 8.57
N ARG A 39 2.04 -8.14 9.00
CA ARG A 39 0.94 -7.17 9.06
C ARG A 39 1.51 -5.76 9.10
N PHE A 40 0.74 -4.79 8.62
CA PHE A 40 1.01 -3.39 8.86
C PHE A 40 -0.12 -2.69 9.63
N ARG A 41 0.27 -1.71 10.43
CA ARG A 41 -0.62 -0.65 10.91
C ARG A 41 0.12 0.66 10.76
N MET A 42 -0.46 1.59 10.01
CA MET A 42 0.18 2.90 9.79
C MET A 42 0.34 3.66 11.09
N ASP A 43 1.49 4.31 11.29
CA ASP A 43 1.63 5.31 12.33
C ASP A 43 0.58 6.42 12.15
N ALA A 44 -0.21 6.67 13.19
CA ALA A 44 -1.37 7.53 13.11
C ALA A 44 -1.00 9.01 12.83
N LEU A 45 0.13 9.48 13.36
CA LEU A 45 0.56 10.86 13.18
C LEU A 45 1.13 11.08 11.79
N GLU A 46 1.92 10.14 11.29
CA GLU A 46 2.41 10.17 9.90
C GLU A 46 1.26 10.03 8.90
N GLN A 47 0.28 9.18 9.17
CA GLN A 47 -0.91 9.04 8.35
C GLN A 47 -1.73 10.33 8.29
N LEU A 48 -1.97 10.98 9.44
CA LEU A 48 -2.65 12.27 9.48
C LEU A 48 -1.90 13.33 8.67
N ARG A 49 -0.59 13.46 8.87
CA ARG A 49 0.26 14.39 8.12
C ARG A 49 0.24 14.14 6.62
N ALA A 50 0.15 12.87 6.20
CA ALA A 50 0.03 12.51 4.80
C ALA A 50 -1.29 12.98 4.20
N PHE A 51 -2.41 12.82 4.93
CA PHE A 51 -3.70 13.37 4.50
C PHE A 51 -3.71 14.91 4.43
N ASP A 52 -3.18 15.60 5.45
CA ASP A 52 -3.04 17.06 5.42
C ASP A 52 -2.21 17.53 4.21
N TRP A 53 -1.13 16.80 3.90
CA TRP A 53 -0.26 17.08 2.76
C TRP A 53 -0.99 16.91 1.41
N MET A 54 -1.85 15.88 1.30
CA MET A 54 -2.69 15.64 0.12
C MET A 54 -3.71 16.76 -0.05
N GLU A 55 -4.44 17.10 1.02
CA GLU A 55 -5.45 18.15 1.02
C GLU A 55 -4.86 19.51 0.62
N ALA A 56 -3.71 19.88 1.19
CA ALA A 56 -3.03 21.13 0.87
C ALA A 56 -2.58 21.23 -0.61
N ARG A 57 -2.55 20.11 -1.34
CA ARG A 57 -2.23 20.03 -2.78
C ARG A 57 -3.44 19.71 -3.64
N GLY A 58 -4.62 19.60 -3.03
CA GLY A 58 -5.85 19.14 -3.65
C GLY A 58 -5.71 17.76 -4.30
N LEU A 59 -4.90 16.87 -3.74
CA LEU A 59 -4.74 15.49 -4.20
C LEU A 59 -5.67 14.57 -3.41
N ASP A 60 -6.11 13.49 -4.06
CA ASP A 60 -6.95 12.46 -3.45
C ASP A 60 -6.11 11.24 -3.03
N LEU A 61 -6.63 10.47 -2.08
CA LEU A 61 -6.13 9.11 -1.83
C LEU A 61 -6.59 8.21 -2.98
N VAL A 62 -5.65 7.78 -3.82
CA VAL A 62 -5.93 6.91 -4.97
C VAL A 62 -5.59 5.44 -4.69
N GLY A 63 -4.78 5.19 -3.67
CA GLY A 63 -4.42 3.84 -3.28
C GLY A 63 -3.63 3.75 -2.00
N ILE A 64 -3.50 2.52 -1.51
CA ILE A 64 -2.68 2.14 -0.37
C ILE A 64 -1.69 1.12 -0.87
N PHE A 65 -0.43 1.19 -0.44
CA PHE A 65 0.52 0.12 -0.71
C PHE A 65 1.01 -0.50 0.58
N HIS A 66 1.27 -1.80 0.53
CA HIS A 66 1.99 -2.52 1.56
C HIS A 66 2.87 -3.61 0.96
N SER A 67 3.72 -4.24 1.77
CA SER A 67 4.60 -5.30 1.30
C SER A 67 4.45 -6.57 2.10
N HIS A 68 4.56 -7.71 1.44
CA HIS A 68 4.70 -9.04 2.02
C HIS A 68 6.14 -9.56 1.77
N PRO A 69 7.11 -9.34 2.68
CA PRO A 69 8.51 -9.69 2.43
C PRO A 69 8.75 -11.19 2.19
N ALA A 70 8.00 -12.03 2.91
CA ALA A 70 8.02 -13.49 2.81
C ALA A 70 6.61 -14.09 2.59
N GLY A 71 5.62 -13.24 2.32
CA GLY A 71 4.21 -13.62 2.17
C GLY A 71 3.75 -13.71 0.71
N PRO A 72 2.44 -13.89 0.49
CA PRO A 72 1.87 -14.08 -0.83
C PRO A 72 1.99 -12.83 -1.70
N SER A 73 1.96 -13.01 -3.02
CA SER A 73 1.91 -11.91 -3.99
C SER A 73 0.52 -11.33 -4.21
N ALA A 74 -0.46 -11.73 -3.40
CA ALA A 74 -1.83 -11.24 -3.43
C ALA A 74 -2.26 -10.79 -2.02
N THR A 75 -3.42 -10.17 -1.92
CA THR A 75 -3.99 -9.72 -0.64
C THR A 75 -4.22 -10.90 0.32
N SER A 76 -3.81 -10.73 1.57
CA SER A 76 -4.06 -11.67 2.66
C SER A 76 -5.51 -11.56 3.17
N PRO A 77 -6.02 -12.53 3.96
CA PRO A 77 -7.31 -12.39 4.63
C PRO A 77 -7.37 -11.17 5.56
N THR A 78 -6.24 -10.83 6.21
CA THR A 78 -6.13 -9.63 7.06
C THR A 78 -6.25 -8.36 6.23
N ASP A 79 -5.61 -8.29 5.06
CA ASP A 79 -5.69 -7.14 4.16
C ASP A 79 -7.15 -6.90 3.74
N ILE A 80 -7.87 -7.97 3.40
CA ILE A 80 -9.26 -7.91 2.96
C ILE A 80 -10.18 -7.46 4.11
N ALA A 81 -9.95 -7.97 5.32
CA ALA A 81 -10.75 -7.62 6.50
C ALA A 81 -10.52 -6.18 6.98
N GLU A 82 -9.33 -5.64 6.75
CA GLU A 82 -8.90 -4.31 7.24
C GLU A 82 -8.92 -3.23 6.14
N ALA A 83 -9.37 -3.56 4.92
CA ALA A 83 -9.54 -2.63 3.82
C ALA A 83 -10.75 -1.71 4.05
N VAL A 84 -10.52 -0.59 4.75
CA VAL A 84 -11.57 0.40 5.08
C VAL A 84 -11.80 1.41 3.95
N TYR A 85 -10.76 1.73 3.17
CA TYR A 85 -10.86 2.72 2.09
C TYR A 85 -11.17 2.04 0.76
N PRO A 86 -12.17 2.54 -0.01
CA PRO A 86 -12.50 2.00 -1.33
C PRO A 86 -11.51 2.52 -2.38
N VAL A 87 -10.25 2.09 -2.26
CA VAL A 87 -9.13 2.48 -3.12
C VAL A 87 -8.34 1.26 -3.56
N VAL A 88 -7.43 1.43 -4.52
CA VAL A 88 -6.58 0.33 -4.96
C VAL A 88 -5.57 -0.04 -3.87
N HIS A 89 -5.43 -1.33 -3.58
CA HIS A 89 -4.37 -1.88 -2.75
C HIS A 89 -3.23 -2.42 -3.61
N ILE A 90 -2.03 -1.86 -3.46
CA ILE A 90 -0.81 -2.35 -4.12
C ILE A 90 -0.04 -3.24 -3.15
N VAL A 91 0.05 -4.53 -3.47
CA VAL A 91 0.86 -5.50 -2.72
C VAL A 91 2.23 -5.63 -3.38
N LEU A 92 3.27 -5.29 -2.62
CA LEU A 92 4.67 -5.54 -2.97
C LEU A 92 5.09 -6.89 -2.42
N SER A 93 5.55 -7.80 -3.26
CA SER A 93 5.99 -9.13 -2.84
C SER A 93 7.26 -9.55 -3.56
N ARG A 94 7.97 -10.55 -3.04
CA ARG A 94 9.16 -11.08 -3.72
C ARG A 94 8.77 -12.22 -4.68
N SER A 95 9.26 -12.14 -5.91
CA SER A 95 9.16 -13.22 -6.90
C SER A 95 10.53 -13.38 -7.57
N GLY A 96 11.13 -14.57 -7.44
CA GLY A 96 12.49 -14.82 -7.94
C GLY A 96 13.57 -13.98 -7.26
N GLY A 97 13.35 -13.54 -6.02
CA GLY A 97 14.27 -12.67 -5.27
C GLY A 97 14.09 -11.17 -5.51
N GLU A 98 13.25 -10.79 -6.48
CA GLU A 98 12.98 -9.38 -6.82
C GLU A 98 11.62 -8.92 -6.30
N TRP A 99 11.53 -7.64 -5.93
CA TRP A 99 10.26 -7.02 -5.55
C TRP A 99 9.38 -6.75 -6.78
N ARG A 100 8.13 -7.19 -6.71
CA ARG A 100 7.08 -6.94 -7.71
C ARG A 100 5.86 -6.33 -7.07
N ALA A 101 5.20 -5.43 -7.80
CA ALA A 101 3.95 -4.80 -7.40
C ALA A 101 2.77 -5.44 -8.14
N ARG A 102 1.69 -5.73 -7.43
CA ARG A 102 0.40 -6.16 -7.98
C ARG A 102 -0.72 -5.34 -7.36
N GLY A 103 -1.73 -4.97 -8.14
CA GLY A 103 -2.84 -4.12 -7.72
C GLY A 103 -4.11 -4.91 -7.48
N PHE A 104 -4.86 -4.55 -6.45
CA PHE A 104 -6.10 -5.22 -6.07
C PHE A 104 -7.18 -4.20 -5.72
N TRP A 105 -8.40 -4.42 -6.20
CA TRP A 105 -9.60 -3.75 -5.72
C TRP A 105 -10.26 -4.65 -4.68
N ILE A 106 -10.49 -4.11 -3.48
CA ILE A 106 -11.09 -4.85 -2.36
C ILE A 106 -12.47 -4.26 -2.07
N GLU A 107 -13.51 -5.09 -2.18
CA GLU A 107 -14.89 -4.70 -1.95
C GLU A 107 -15.71 -5.88 -1.43
N ALA A 108 -16.59 -5.63 -0.44
CA ALA A 108 -17.49 -6.63 0.12
C ALA A 108 -16.79 -7.96 0.56
N GLY A 109 -15.56 -7.86 1.11
CA GLY A 109 -14.78 -9.02 1.55
C GLY A 109 -14.19 -9.85 0.40
N GLN A 110 -14.19 -9.32 -0.82
CA GLN A 110 -13.59 -9.92 -2.00
C GLN A 110 -12.44 -9.05 -2.51
N SER A 111 -11.44 -9.70 -3.10
CA SER A 111 -10.29 -9.03 -3.71
C SER A 111 -10.20 -9.47 -5.17
N VAL A 112 -10.14 -8.49 -6.07
CA VAL A 112 -9.99 -8.69 -7.51
C VAL A 112 -8.70 -8.02 -7.95
N GLU A 113 -7.84 -8.76 -8.63
CA GLU A 113 -6.63 -8.18 -9.20
C GLU A 113 -6.97 -7.23 -10.34
N ILE A 114 -6.31 -6.07 -10.35
CA ILE A 114 -6.43 -5.07 -11.41
C ILE A 114 -5.07 -4.83 -12.07
N SER A 115 -5.10 -4.44 -13.34
CA SER A 115 -3.90 -4.12 -14.10
C SER A 115 -3.33 -2.77 -13.68
N LEU A 116 -2.06 -2.76 -13.30
CA LEU A 116 -1.29 -1.53 -13.10
C LEU A 116 -0.63 -1.11 -14.41
N ARG A 117 -0.72 0.18 -14.76
CA ARG A 117 0.03 0.78 -15.87
C ARG A 117 1.13 1.67 -15.30
N MET A 118 2.35 1.46 -15.79
CA MET A 118 3.49 2.31 -15.48
C MET A 118 3.68 3.25 -16.66
N GLU A 119 3.62 4.56 -16.43
CA GLU A 119 3.95 5.61 -17.38
C GLU A 119 5.36 6.17 -17.14
#